data_AF-A0AAD5G119-F1
#
_entry.id   AF-A0AAD5G119-F1
#
_cell.length_a   1.000
_cell.length_b   1.000
_cell.length_c   1.000
_cell.angle_alpha   90.00
_cell.angle_beta   90.00
_cell.angle_gamma   90.00
#
_symmetry.space_group_name_H-M   'P 1'
#
loop_
_entity.id
_entity.type
_entity.pdbx_description
1 polymer ?
#
loop_
_entity_poly.entity_id
_entity_poly.type
_entity_poly.pdbx_seq_one_letter_code
_entity_poly.pdbx_strand_id
1 'polypeptide(L)'
;MKSGYKLLWFKTANDVSLEGIEYKSFPSGIHDLQEATVFLSHAANDKLLYGLSCFKQFAIDQSNPDDRDNLRMYSVGILCEPKQSDWKPNEFINNGWEYIEELKSVLNAIEADTIRKRTEGLDVDIDMKKIETALQEVGSRNSTLRIPGDEPNKGRHLLLGLPQLFKTLGPLVFSIYKQSLLRKNILIFNELHSNSEELKSSSRDNYSTLSSFSYLLSILSVVPKSAKLPNPKLHSQQPLYNIGLNELSSNLLEKYKNSENGYIAVTSDEILKDHPIYDVGVEIGDTVKAFARDKTAIKATIRDYHKFQVLYSDFITENFDFTNNSNVSTDDLNSVSSRTETEEGSVHSFSPRATAAAAAAAAKFCTSISHQINNEPLWWRQDSVEPVSWTESIWSAFSWFASAGQQLNIEEDSPDLQLNKQTDLLDLLNVVGYFHQLTSKWLNYIDEAIEEEYHNKFDSSEDGQLLNKVELRLSYQDMIDMELDPYSQQDAQFLKEFVMLYYQDRVESVEVGYNLSNICC
;
A
#
# COMPACT_ATOMS: atom_id res chain seq x y z
N MET A 1 8.74 14.38 37.72
CA MET A 1 8.75 14.84 36.31
C MET A 1 9.28 13.67 35.49
N LYS A 2 8.42 12.96 34.73
CA LYS A 2 8.96 11.99 33.77
C LYS A 2 9.67 12.81 32.70
N SER A 3 10.99 12.67 32.56
CA SER A 3 11.69 13.25 31.42
C SER A 3 11.11 12.59 30.16
N GLY A 4 10.62 13.39 29.21
CA GLY A 4 10.25 12.88 27.89
C GLY A 4 11.47 12.31 27.15
N TYR A 5 11.26 11.81 25.94
CA TYR A 5 12.36 11.41 25.07
C TYR A 5 13.29 12.60 24.80
N LYS A 6 14.59 12.33 24.68
CA LYS A 6 15.61 13.36 24.51
C LYS A 6 16.41 13.09 23.24
N LEU A 7 16.46 14.07 22.36
CA LEU A 7 17.39 14.07 21.23
C LEU A 7 18.83 14.31 21.75
N LEU A 8 19.68 13.28 21.67
CA LEU A 8 21.06 13.34 22.18
C LEU A 8 22.04 13.94 21.15
N TRP A 9 21.80 13.69 19.87
CA TRP A 9 22.63 14.16 18.77
C TRP A 9 21.83 14.20 17.48
N PHE A 10 22.19 15.15 16.62
CA PHE A 10 21.70 15.24 15.26
C PHE A 10 22.72 15.99 14.41
N LYS A 11 22.65 15.78 13.10
CA LYS A 11 23.36 16.57 12.09
C LYS A 11 22.43 16.78 10.91
N THR A 12 22.31 18.02 10.45
CA THR A 12 21.43 18.41 9.34
C THR A 12 22.21 19.16 8.29
N ALA A 13 21.92 18.94 7.01
CA ALA A 13 22.56 19.67 5.92
C ALA A 13 21.98 21.09 5.71
N ASN A 14 20.68 21.29 6.00
CA ASN A 14 19.91 22.48 5.58
C ASN A 14 19.12 23.14 6.74
N ASP A 15 19.66 23.17 7.96
CA ASP A 15 18.99 23.72 9.16
C ASP A 15 17.51 23.29 9.29
N VAL A 16 17.28 21.98 9.15
CA VAL A 16 15.97 21.35 9.23
C VAL A 16 15.53 21.34 10.70
N SER A 17 14.38 21.95 11.02
CA SER A 17 13.79 21.81 12.35
C SER A 17 13.43 20.36 12.61
N LEU A 18 13.90 19.78 13.71
CA LEU A 18 13.64 18.40 14.12
C LEU A 18 12.68 18.31 15.31
N GLU A 19 11.88 19.35 15.54
CA GLU A 19 10.90 19.37 16.63
C GLU A 19 9.94 18.18 16.53
N GLY A 20 9.82 17.42 17.63
CA GLY A 20 8.93 16.28 17.73
C GLY A 20 9.44 14.99 17.09
N ILE A 21 10.64 14.98 16.49
CA ILE A 21 11.21 13.78 15.85
C ILE A 21 11.42 12.63 16.85
N GLU A 22 11.67 12.97 18.11
CA GLU A 22 11.85 12.02 19.20
C GLU A 22 10.60 11.17 19.41
N TYR A 23 9.40 11.72 19.21
CA TYR A 23 8.16 10.97 19.36
C TYR A 23 7.84 10.11 18.14
N LYS A 24 8.28 10.53 16.94
CA LYS A 24 8.16 9.70 15.72
C LYS A 24 9.08 8.49 15.76
N SER A 25 10.24 8.67 16.40
CA SER A 25 11.26 7.62 16.56
C SER A 25 10.92 6.63 17.67
N PHE A 26 9.99 6.99 18.56
CA PHE A 26 9.49 6.17 19.66
C PHE A 26 7.94 6.13 19.66
N PRO A 27 7.32 5.48 18.67
CA PRO A 27 5.87 5.31 18.66
C PRO A 27 5.36 4.55 19.90
N SER A 28 4.09 4.76 20.22
CA SER A 28 3.42 4.01 21.29
C SER A 28 3.53 2.50 21.06
N GLY A 29 3.79 1.74 22.13
CA GLY A 29 3.99 0.28 22.08
C GLY A 29 5.39 -0.20 21.66
N ILE A 30 6.29 0.68 21.19
CA ILE A 30 7.61 0.22 20.70
C ILE A 30 8.51 -0.41 21.78
N HIS A 31 8.29 -0.03 23.04
CA HIS A 31 9.04 -0.51 24.20
C HIS A 31 8.77 -1.98 24.55
N ASP A 32 7.76 -2.59 23.94
CA ASP A 32 7.51 -4.03 24.09
C ASP A 32 8.41 -4.88 23.17
N LEU A 33 9.11 -4.26 22.23
CA LEU A 33 10.01 -4.92 21.27
C LEU A 33 11.47 -4.76 21.68
N GLN A 34 12.32 -5.75 21.44
CA GLN A 34 13.77 -5.58 21.66
C GLN A 34 14.40 -4.68 20.59
N GLU A 35 13.97 -4.82 19.35
CA GLU A 35 14.44 -4.05 18.20
C GLU A 35 13.26 -3.76 17.26
N ALA A 36 13.28 -2.59 16.61
CA ALA A 36 12.26 -2.22 15.62
C ALA A 36 12.82 -1.23 14.59
N THR A 37 12.25 -1.20 13.39
CA THR A 37 12.52 -0.20 12.36
C THR A 37 11.22 0.51 12.01
N VAL A 38 11.19 1.83 12.24
CA VAL A 38 10.01 2.67 12.04
C VAL A 38 10.30 3.64 10.90
N PHE A 39 9.51 3.57 9.83
CA PHE A 39 9.55 4.61 8.79
C PHE A 39 8.71 5.79 9.24
N LEU A 40 9.17 6.98 8.89
CA LEU A 40 8.57 8.22 9.34
C LEU A 40 8.61 9.27 8.23
N SER A 41 7.72 10.25 8.36
CA SER A 41 7.70 11.44 7.53
C SER A 41 7.80 12.67 8.41
N HIS A 42 8.47 13.71 7.91
CA HIS A 42 8.77 14.91 8.68
C HIS A 42 8.59 16.17 7.84
N ALA A 43 7.67 17.04 8.24
CA ALA A 43 7.45 18.32 7.58
C ALA A 43 8.45 19.36 8.09
N ALA A 44 9.27 19.90 7.21
CA ALA A 44 10.21 20.97 7.53
C ALA A 44 10.42 21.89 6.33
N ASN A 45 10.45 23.21 6.56
CA ASN A 45 10.70 24.23 5.53
C ASN A 45 9.83 24.04 4.28
N ASP A 46 8.52 23.81 4.48
CA ASP A 46 7.49 23.50 3.47
C ASP A 46 7.66 22.21 2.67
N LYS A 47 8.73 21.46 2.92
CA LYS A 47 9.02 20.17 2.30
C LYS A 47 8.62 19.02 3.22
N LEU A 48 8.19 17.92 2.61
CA LEU A 48 7.97 16.65 3.30
C LEU A 48 9.23 15.80 3.14
N LEU A 49 9.94 15.56 4.23
CA LEU A 49 11.09 14.65 4.29
C LEU A 49 10.62 13.25 4.64
N TYR A 50 11.34 12.25 4.14
CA TYR A 50 11.10 10.86 4.49
C TYR A 50 12.31 10.28 5.18
N GLY A 51 12.08 9.35 6.09
CA GLY A 51 13.16 8.74 6.82
C GLY A 51 12.75 7.46 7.49
N LEU A 52 13.67 6.96 8.28
CA LEU A 52 13.43 5.87 9.18
C LEU A 52 14.29 5.99 10.41
N SER A 53 13.86 5.29 11.45
CA SER A 53 14.60 5.13 12.69
C SER A 53 14.68 3.66 13.06
N CYS A 54 15.85 3.23 13.49
CA CYS A 54 16.07 1.93 14.09
C CYS A 54 16.08 2.12 15.60
N PHE A 55 15.23 1.37 16.29
CA PHE A 55 15.12 1.33 17.73
C PHE A 55 15.73 0.04 18.27
N LYS A 56 16.38 0.14 19.43
CA LYS A 56 16.87 -1.00 20.18
C LYS A 56 16.80 -0.75 21.68
N GLN A 57 16.41 -1.79 22.43
CA GLN A 57 16.51 -1.81 23.87
C GLN A 57 17.30 -3.01 24.40
N PHE A 58 18.00 -2.80 25.51
CA PHE A 58 18.82 -3.83 26.15
C PHE A 58 19.03 -3.50 27.63
N ALA A 59 19.22 -4.54 28.44
CA ALA A 59 19.58 -4.41 29.85
C ALA A 59 21.10 -4.21 30.01
N ILE A 60 21.52 -3.29 30.87
CA ILE A 60 22.93 -3.02 31.15
C ILE A 60 23.56 -4.17 31.96
N ASP A 61 22.80 -4.77 32.87
CA ASP A 61 23.17 -5.87 33.76
C ASP A 61 22.26 -7.08 33.50
N GLN A 62 22.83 -8.16 32.98
CA GLN A 62 22.07 -9.37 32.64
C GLN A 62 21.59 -10.15 33.87
N SER A 63 22.08 -9.83 35.07
CA SER A 63 21.67 -10.51 36.31
C SER A 63 20.29 -10.07 36.82
N ASN A 64 19.81 -8.89 36.41
CA ASN A 64 18.50 -8.38 36.79
C ASN A 64 17.79 -7.69 35.61
N PRO A 65 17.35 -8.46 34.60
CA PRO A 65 16.82 -7.91 33.35
C PRO A 65 15.49 -7.14 33.51
N ASP A 66 14.74 -7.39 34.59
CA ASP A 66 13.42 -6.79 34.81
C ASP A 66 13.47 -5.41 35.49
N ASP A 67 14.67 -4.95 35.90
CA ASP A 67 14.83 -3.64 36.52
C ASP A 67 14.77 -2.52 35.47
N ARG A 68 13.83 -1.59 35.64
CA ARG A 68 13.64 -0.46 34.70
C ARG A 68 14.83 0.48 34.68
N ASP A 69 15.54 0.62 35.79
CA ASP A 69 16.72 1.51 35.85
C ASP A 69 17.91 0.90 35.08
N ASN A 70 17.87 -0.41 34.90
CA ASN A 70 18.85 -1.21 34.17
C ASN A 70 18.59 -1.24 32.66
N LEU A 71 17.38 -0.90 32.22
CA LEU A 71 17.01 -0.87 30.80
C LEU A 71 17.53 0.41 30.13
N ARG A 72 18.08 0.25 28.92
CA ARG A 72 18.43 1.36 28.03
C ARG A 72 17.72 1.20 26.71
N MET A 73 17.26 2.33 26.19
CA MET A 73 16.49 2.44 24.97
C MET A 73 17.12 3.52 24.09
N TYR A 74 17.50 3.15 22.88
CA TYR A 74 18.11 4.06 21.92
C TYR A 74 17.41 3.94 20.57
N SER A 75 17.34 5.06 19.86
CA SER A 75 16.89 5.10 18.49
C SER A 75 17.87 5.94 17.66
N VAL A 76 18.22 5.45 16.49
CA VAL A 76 19.12 6.10 15.53
C VAL A 76 18.42 6.09 14.18
N GLY A 77 18.30 7.26 13.56
CA GLY A 77 17.58 7.40 12.30
C GLY A 77 18.27 8.31 11.29
N ILE A 78 17.71 8.30 10.08
CA ILE A 78 18.11 9.14 8.98
C ILE A 78 16.86 9.80 8.37
N LEU A 79 17.01 11.05 7.96
CA LEU A 79 16.02 11.79 7.17
C LEU A 79 16.65 12.13 5.81
N CYS A 80 15.88 11.88 4.76
CA CYS A 80 16.26 12.04 3.38
C CYS A 80 15.34 13.09 2.73
N GLU A 81 15.93 13.97 1.92
CA GLU A 81 15.14 14.86 1.07
C GLU A 81 14.53 14.05 -0.08
N PRO A 82 13.22 14.21 -0.40
CA PRO A 82 12.63 13.52 -1.52
C PRO A 82 13.31 13.96 -2.81
N LYS A 83 13.69 12.99 -3.65
CA LYS A 83 14.26 13.27 -4.96
C LYS A 83 13.11 13.46 -5.94
N GLN A 84 12.91 14.69 -6.41
CA GLN A 84 11.89 14.99 -7.43
C GLN A 84 12.00 13.99 -8.59
N SER A 85 10.86 13.44 -8.97
CA SER A 85 10.77 12.43 -10.02
C SER A 85 9.50 12.62 -10.83
N ASP A 86 9.58 12.34 -12.12
CA ASP A 86 8.40 12.30 -12.99
C ASP A 86 7.42 11.19 -12.58
N TRP A 87 7.85 10.23 -11.75
CA TRP A 87 6.97 9.24 -11.15
C TRP A 87 6.99 9.40 -9.63
N LYS A 88 5.86 9.87 -9.10
CA LYS A 88 5.72 10.30 -7.70
C LYS A 88 6.17 9.27 -6.65
N PRO A 89 5.88 7.96 -6.78
CA PRO A 89 6.34 6.96 -5.82
C PRO A 89 7.85 6.91 -5.59
N ASN A 90 8.66 7.31 -6.58
CA ASN A 90 10.11 7.39 -6.41
C ASN A 90 10.52 8.42 -5.34
N GLU A 91 9.70 9.44 -5.10
CA GLU A 91 9.91 10.40 -4.01
C GLU A 91 9.69 9.74 -2.63
N PHE A 92 8.76 8.79 -2.55
CA PHE A 92 8.32 8.19 -1.28
C PHE A 92 9.30 7.13 -0.78
N ILE A 93 9.90 6.37 -1.70
CA ILE A 93 10.88 5.33 -1.35
C ILE A 93 12.23 5.89 -0.92
N ASN A 94 12.51 7.18 -1.18
CA ASN A 94 13.75 7.82 -0.71
C ASN A 94 13.68 8.15 0.79
N ASN A 95 13.61 7.10 1.62
CA ASN A 95 13.42 7.16 3.08
C ASN A 95 14.59 6.55 3.86
N GLY A 96 15.68 6.19 3.17
CA GLY A 96 16.90 5.67 3.79
C GLY A 96 16.90 4.17 4.09
N TRP A 97 15.99 3.37 3.50
CA TRP A 97 15.94 1.91 3.69
C TRP A 97 17.26 1.18 3.40
N GLU A 98 18.11 1.76 2.54
CA GLU A 98 19.45 1.25 2.23
C GLU A 98 20.36 1.20 3.46
N TYR A 99 20.13 2.09 4.44
CA TYR A 99 21.02 2.27 5.60
C TYR A 99 20.58 1.49 6.85
N ILE A 100 19.50 0.71 6.78
CA ILE A 100 18.93 0.08 7.98
C ILE A 100 19.97 -0.83 8.66
N GLU A 101 20.81 -1.57 7.91
CA GLU A 101 21.83 -2.44 8.51
C GLU A 101 22.96 -1.65 9.18
N GLU A 102 23.40 -0.55 8.57
CA GLU A 102 24.40 0.33 9.14
C GLU A 102 23.87 0.99 10.42
N LEU A 103 22.62 1.46 10.42
CA LEU A 103 21.98 2.06 11.60
C LEU A 103 21.84 1.02 12.73
N LYS A 104 21.46 -0.22 12.41
CA LYS A 104 21.43 -1.32 13.39
C LYS A 104 22.83 -1.67 13.91
N SER A 105 23.85 -1.64 13.05
CA SER A 105 25.25 -1.84 13.46
C SER A 105 25.72 -0.78 14.45
N VAL A 106 25.32 0.48 14.25
CA VAL A 106 25.60 1.56 15.21
C VAL A 106 24.95 1.28 16.57
N LEU A 107 23.68 0.84 16.59
CA LEU A 107 22.99 0.47 17.84
C LEU A 107 23.67 -0.71 18.55
N ASN A 108 24.12 -1.73 17.80
CA ASN A 108 24.86 -2.87 18.33
C ASN A 108 26.21 -2.43 18.94
N ALA A 109 26.89 -1.46 18.32
CA ALA A 109 28.10 -0.89 18.86
C ALA A 109 27.86 -0.10 20.16
N ILE A 110 26.74 0.64 20.23
CA ILE A 110 26.31 1.34 21.45
C ILE A 110 26.03 0.33 22.57
N GLU A 111 25.29 -0.73 22.29
CA GLU A 111 25.02 -1.81 23.25
C GLU A 111 26.31 -2.41 23.80
N ALA A 112 27.20 -2.87 22.91
CA ALA A 112 28.44 -3.51 23.30
C ALA A 112 29.35 -2.59 24.14
N ASP A 113 29.46 -1.30 23.77
CA ASP A 113 30.26 -0.32 24.53
C ASP A 113 29.65 -0.03 25.91
N THR A 114 28.32 0.07 25.98
CA THR A 114 27.57 0.33 27.23
C THR A 114 27.74 -0.83 28.23
N ILE A 115 27.56 -2.07 27.77
CA ILE A 115 27.73 -3.27 28.60
C ILE A 115 29.19 -3.43 29.05
N ARG A 116 30.16 -3.18 28.16
CA ARG A 116 31.59 -3.24 28.51
C ARG A 116 31.94 -2.24 29.61
N LYS A 117 31.57 -0.96 29.45
CA LYS A 117 31.83 0.09 30.44
C LYS A 117 31.26 -0.26 31.80
N ARG A 118 30.02 -0.79 31.85
CA ARG A 118 29.43 -1.24 33.11
C ARG A 118 30.23 -2.36 33.75
N THR A 119 30.62 -3.37 32.98
CA THR A 119 31.38 -4.54 33.47
C THR A 119 32.74 -4.12 34.03
N GLU A 120 33.36 -3.10 33.42
CA GLU A 120 34.64 -2.51 33.85
C GLU A 120 34.48 -1.49 35.00
N GLY A 121 33.26 -1.22 35.48
CA GLY A 121 32.99 -0.24 36.54
C GLY A 121 33.21 1.23 36.11
N LEU A 122 33.23 1.49 34.80
CA LEU A 122 33.35 2.82 34.21
C LEU A 122 31.99 3.51 34.12
N ASP A 123 32.04 4.83 33.93
CA ASP A 123 30.83 5.61 33.67
C ASP A 123 30.17 5.17 32.34
N VAL A 124 28.84 5.09 32.35
CA VAL A 124 28.02 4.51 31.28
C VAL A 124 27.66 5.56 30.21
N ASP A 125 28.31 6.72 30.26
CA ASP A 125 28.14 7.79 29.29
C ASP A 125 28.54 7.36 27.88
N ILE A 126 27.72 7.76 26.92
CA ILE A 126 27.86 7.41 25.51
C ILE A 126 29.01 8.21 24.90
N ASP A 127 29.92 7.54 24.18
CA ASP A 127 30.99 8.19 23.44
C ASP A 127 30.46 8.83 22.14
N MET A 128 29.98 10.07 22.26
CA MET A 128 29.34 10.80 21.17
C MET A 128 30.24 11.02 19.96
N LYS A 129 31.56 11.08 20.12
CA LYS A 129 32.49 11.30 19.00
C LYS A 129 32.58 10.08 18.08
N LYS A 130 32.54 8.87 18.65
CA LYS A 130 32.53 7.63 17.88
C LYS A 130 31.24 7.48 17.09
N ILE A 131 30.11 7.77 17.75
CA ILE A 131 28.78 7.75 17.11
C ILE A 131 28.73 8.77 15.98
N GLU A 132 29.18 10.00 16.23
CA GLU A 132 29.21 11.05 15.21
C GLU A 132 30.00 10.59 13.97
N THR A 133 31.16 9.97 14.14
CA THR A 133 31.97 9.47 13.01
C THR A 133 31.20 8.41 12.22
N ALA A 134 30.59 7.44 12.89
CA ALA A 134 29.81 6.40 12.23
C ALA A 134 28.58 6.94 11.49
N LEU A 135 27.82 7.86 12.12
CA LEU A 135 26.63 8.46 11.52
C LEU A 135 26.98 9.41 10.38
N GLN A 136 28.11 10.11 10.45
CA GLN A 136 28.62 10.90 9.34
C GLN A 136 28.99 10.02 8.16
N GLU A 137 29.58 8.85 8.38
CA GLU A 137 29.86 7.91 7.29
C GLU A 137 28.57 7.46 6.59
N VAL A 138 27.54 7.08 7.37
CA VAL A 138 26.22 6.69 6.85
C VAL A 138 25.60 7.83 6.02
N GLY A 139 25.51 9.03 6.59
CA GLY A 139 24.91 10.19 5.93
C GLY A 139 25.72 10.76 4.76
N SER A 140 27.01 10.41 4.62
CA SER A 140 27.86 10.87 3.50
C SER A 140 27.78 9.96 2.28
N ARG A 141 27.20 8.77 2.42
CA ARG A 141 26.98 7.86 1.28
C ARG A 141 25.82 8.41 0.45
N ASN A 142 26.00 8.47 -0.87
CA ASN A 142 24.90 8.80 -1.76
C ASN A 142 23.84 7.70 -1.66
N SER A 143 22.59 8.06 -1.36
CA SER A 143 21.48 7.12 -1.53
C SER A 143 21.38 6.78 -3.00
N THR A 144 21.48 5.50 -3.29
CA THR A 144 21.26 4.96 -4.62
C THR A 144 20.08 4.03 -4.45
N LEU A 145 18.92 4.37 -5.02
CA LEU A 145 17.67 3.59 -4.98
C LEU A 145 17.78 2.16 -5.60
N ARG A 146 18.98 1.57 -5.57
CA ARG A 146 19.42 0.38 -6.26
C ARG A 146 19.11 -0.85 -5.44
N ILE A 147 18.52 -1.83 -6.10
CA ILE A 147 18.41 -3.17 -5.56
C ILE A 147 19.73 -3.92 -5.80
N PRO A 148 20.26 -4.66 -4.80
CA PRO A 148 21.40 -5.54 -5.02
C PRO A 148 21.09 -6.59 -6.09
N GLY A 149 21.95 -6.69 -7.11
CA GLY A 149 21.74 -7.58 -8.26
C GLY A 149 21.82 -9.08 -7.91
N ASP A 150 22.80 -9.47 -7.10
CA ASP A 150 23.06 -10.90 -6.82
C ASP A 150 22.11 -11.49 -5.78
N GLU A 151 21.53 -10.65 -4.90
CA GLU A 151 20.65 -11.07 -3.80
C GLU A 151 19.63 -9.96 -3.48
N PRO A 152 18.50 -9.88 -4.20
CA PRO A 152 17.55 -8.78 -4.05
C PRO A 152 16.94 -8.71 -2.64
N ASN A 153 16.81 -9.83 -1.92
CA ASN A 153 16.34 -9.89 -0.52
C ASN A 153 17.23 -9.11 0.46
N LYS A 154 18.52 -8.97 0.14
CA LYS A 154 19.44 -8.15 0.94
C LYS A 154 19.15 -6.66 0.72
N GLY A 155 18.59 -6.28 -0.42
CA GLY A 155 18.04 -4.95 -0.63
C GLY A 155 16.73 -4.89 0.12
N ARG A 156 16.66 -4.18 1.24
CA ARG A 156 15.42 -3.94 2.01
C ARG A 156 14.41 -3.06 1.27
N HIS A 157 14.31 -3.22 -0.05
CA HIS A 157 13.44 -2.47 -0.93
C HIS A 157 11.98 -2.79 -0.58
N LEU A 158 11.18 -1.74 -0.40
CA LEU A 158 9.82 -1.86 0.12
C LEU A 158 8.89 -2.69 -0.78
N LEU A 159 9.15 -2.75 -2.09
CA LEU A 159 8.38 -3.60 -3.02
C LEU A 159 8.39 -5.09 -2.63
N LEU A 160 9.48 -5.57 -2.00
CA LEU A 160 9.57 -6.95 -1.53
C LEU A 160 8.55 -7.27 -0.43
N GLY A 161 7.95 -6.25 0.19
CA GLY A 161 6.86 -6.41 1.14
C GLY A 161 5.50 -6.73 0.50
N LEU A 162 5.38 -6.70 -0.83
CA LEU A 162 4.09 -6.90 -1.53
C LEU A 162 3.43 -8.25 -1.21
N PRO A 163 4.13 -9.40 -1.19
CA PRO A 163 3.51 -10.65 -0.78
C PRO A 163 3.02 -10.63 0.67
N GLN A 164 3.76 -9.97 1.56
CA GLN A 164 3.35 -9.82 2.96
C GLN A 164 2.13 -8.89 3.10
N LEU A 165 2.01 -7.85 2.25
CA LEU A 165 0.80 -7.02 2.15
C LEU A 165 -0.42 -7.88 1.79
N PHE A 166 -0.31 -8.68 0.74
CA PHE A 166 -1.41 -9.57 0.29
C PHE A 166 -1.75 -10.61 1.35
N LYS A 167 -0.75 -11.24 1.96
CA LYS A 167 -0.95 -12.21 3.04
C LYS A 167 -1.64 -11.59 4.25
N THR A 168 -1.32 -10.34 4.59
CA THR A 168 -1.86 -9.67 5.78
C THR A 168 -3.26 -9.13 5.52
N LEU A 169 -3.46 -8.37 4.45
CA LEU A 169 -4.76 -7.74 4.13
C LEU A 169 -5.76 -8.74 3.54
N GLY A 170 -5.28 -9.84 2.95
CA GLY A 170 -6.13 -10.78 2.25
C GLY A 170 -6.92 -10.09 1.12
N PRO A 171 -8.19 -10.46 0.92
CA PRO A 171 -9.03 -9.88 -0.13
C PRO A 171 -9.27 -8.37 0.01
N LEU A 172 -9.14 -7.82 1.22
CA LEU A 172 -9.34 -6.39 1.49
C LEU A 172 -8.34 -5.49 0.76
N VAL A 173 -7.25 -6.03 0.20
CA VAL A 173 -6.32 -5.26 -0.64
C VAL A 173 -7.04 -4.54 -1.78
N PHE A 174 -8.06 -5.15 -2.39
CA PHE A 174 -8.86 -4.55 -3.46
C PHE A 174 -9.78 -3.44 -2.95
N SER A 175 -10.45 -3.66 -1.82
CA SER A 175 -11.32 -2.64 -1.23
C SER A 175 -10.51 -1.43 -0.77
N ILE A 176 -9.36 -1.64 -0.13
CA ILE A 176 -8.46 -0.57 0.29
C ILE A 176 -7.88 0.16 -0.92
N TYR A 177 -7.49 -0.55 -1.98
CA TYR A 177 -7.07 0.07 -3.24
C TYR A 177 -8.15 0.97 -3.85
N LYS A 178 -9.41 0.54 -3.87
CA LYS A 178 -10.54 1.37 -4.32
C LYS A 178 -10.69 2.63 -3.46
N GLN A 179 -10.62 2.51 -2.14
CA GLN A 179 -10.64 3.66 -1.23
C GLN A 179 -9.43 4.60 -1.44
N SER A 180 -8.27 4.05 -1.75
CA SER A 180 -7.07 4.83 -2.09
C SER A 180 -7.23 5.62 -3.39
N LEU A 181 -7.89 5.05 -4.40
CA LEU A 181 -8.20 5.74 -5.64
C LEU A 181 -9.23 6.86 -5.46
N LEU A 182 -10.13 6.73 -4.47
CA LEU A 182 -11.03 7.80 -4.03
C LEU A 182 -10.33 8.89 -3.20
N ARG A 183 -9.01 8.82 -3.04
CA ARG A 183 -8.18 9.79 -2.30
C ARG A 183 -8.62 9.98 -0.84
N LYS A 184 -9.21 8.94 -0.24
CA LYS A 184 -9.59 8.92 1.18
C LYS A 184 -8.35 8.90 2.06
N ASN A 185 -8.42 9.56 3.22
CA ASN A 185 -7.39 9.46 4.23
C ASN A 185 -7.48 8.09 4.92
N ILE A 186 -6.47 7.25 4.73
CA ILE A 186 -6.43 5.87 5.24
C ILE A 186 -5.48 5.79 6.43
N LEU A 187 -5.99 5.28 7.56
CA LEU A 187 -5.20 5.03 8.76
C LEU A 187 -5.19 3.54 9.11
N ILE A 188 -4.01 2.94 9.11
CA ILE A 188 -3.77 1.54 9.46
C ILE A 188 -3.42 1.48 10.94
N PHE A 189 -4.22 0.77 11.74
CA PHE A 189 -4.04 0.57 13.17
C PHE A 189 -3.28 -0.73 13.43
N ASN A 190 -2.16 -0.64 14.11
CA ASN A 190 -1.33 -1.77 14.51
C ASN A 190 -1.73 -2.26 15.91
N GLU A 191 -2.57 -3.30 15.97
CA GLU A 191 -3.05 -3.90 17.23
C GLU A 191 -2.27 -5.15 17.65
N LEU A 192 -1.26 -5.55 16.87
CA LEU A 192 -0.47 -6.75 17.13
C LEU A 192 0.34 -6.68 18.43
N HIS A 193 0.40 -5.52 19.08
CA HIS A 193 1.04 -5.33 20.38
C HIS A 193 0.12 -5.71 21.56
N SER A 194 -1.20 -5.75 21.37
CA SER A 194 -2.16 -5.74 22.48
C SER A 194 -2.62 -7.12 22.98
N ASN A 195 -2.44 -8.23 22.24
CA ASN A 195 -3.33 -9.40 22.44
C ASN A 195 -2.75 -10.84 22.60
N SER A 196 -1.45 -11.11 22.75
CA SER A 196 -1.07 -12.50 23.10
C SER A 196 0.20 -12.69 23.93
N GLU A 197 0.02 -13.27 25.12
CA GLU A 197 1.06 -13.79 26.00
C GLU A 197 1.94 -14.87 25.33
N GLU A 198 1.44 -15.55 24.28
CA GLU A 198 2.13 -16.63 23.57
C GLU A 198 3.07 -16.18 22.44
N LEU A 199 2.98 -14.92 21.97
CA LEU A 199 3.86 -14.39 20.90
C LEU A 199 5.08 -13.62 21.41
N LYS A 200 5.28 -13.54 22.73
CA LYS A 200 6.43 -12.83 23.35
C LYS A 200 7.79 -13.49 23.04
N SER A 201 7.82 -14.74 22.59
CA SER A 201 9.07 -15.46 22.28
C SER A 201 9.65 -15.15 20.90
N SER A 202 8.94 -14.41 20.06
CA SER A 202 9.43 -13.94 18.78
C SER A 202 8.78 -12.60 18.44
N SER A 203 9.17 -11.57 19.18
CA SER A 203 8.84 -10.15 18.96
C SER A 203 9.32 -9.71 17.56
N ARG A 204 8.55 -10.07 16.53
CA ARG A 204 8.79 -9.65 15.15
C ARG A 204 8.46 -8.17 15.02
N ASP A 205 9.37 -7.43 14.39
CA ASP A 205 9.17 -6.03 14.07
C ASP A 205 8.06 -5.87 13.02
N ASN A 206 6.86 -5.55 13.50
CA ASN A 206 5.71 -5.29 12.63
C ASN A 206 5.67 -3.83 12.13
N TYR A 207 6.42 -2.91 12.75
CA TYR A 207 6.44 -1.50 12.35
C TYR A 207 7.02 -1.34 10.95
N SER A 208 8.13 -2.00 10.66
CA SER A 208 8.76 -1.95 9.33
C SER A 208 7.82 -2.50 8.26
N THR A 209 7.16 -3.65 8.55
CA THR A 209 6.24 -4.29 7.61
C THR A 209 5.02 -3.42 7.33
N LEU A 210 4.33 -2.95 8.38
CA LEU A 210 3.13 -2.13 8.20
C LEU A 210 3.46 -0.77 7.58
N SER A 211 4.60 -0.18 7.93
CA SER A 211 5.08 1.04 7.26
C SER A 211 5.28 0.83 5.77
N SER A 212 5.77 -0.34 5.35
CA SER A 212 5.89 -0.67 3.93
C SER A 212 4.53 -0.72 3.24
N PHE A 213 3.44 -1.08 3.95
CA PHE A 213 2.10 -1.10 3.38
C PHE A 213 1.60 0.28 2.98
N SER A 214 1.92 1.32 3.77
CA SER A 214 1.62 2.71 3.41
C SER A 214 2.21 3.07 2.03
N TYR A 215 3.47 2.70 1.79
CA TYR A 215 4.12 2.88 0.49
C TYR A 215 3.52 1.99 -0.61
N LEU A 216 3.34 0.69 -0.35
CA LEU A 216 2.84 -0.25 -1.34
C LEU A 216 1.43 0.11 -1.82
N LEU A 217 0.52 0.47 -0.91
CA LEU A 217 -0.83 0.93 -1.27
C LEU A 217 -0.78 2.25 -2.07
N SER A 218 0.15 3.15 -1.75
CA SER A 218 0.36 4.36 -2.56
C SER A 218 0.82 4.04 -3.98
N ILE A 219 1.64 3.00 -4.16
CA ILE A 219 2.05 2.50 -5.48
C ILE A 219 0.90 1.88 -6.24
N LEU A 220 0.14 0.98 -5.60
CA LEU A 220 -0.96 0.26 -6.26
C LEU A 220 -2.04 1.24 -6.76
N SER A 221 -2.25 2.35 -6.03
CA SER A 221 -3.29 3.35 -6.30
C SER A 221 -2.82 4.61 -7.04
N VAL A 222 -1.61 4.60 -7.59
CA VAL A 222 -1.14 5.65 -8.52
C VAL A 222 -1.94 5.57 -9.81
N VAL A 223 -2.34 6.73 -10.35
CA VAL A 223 -2.86 6.76 -11.72
C VAL A 223 -1.68 6.67 -12.69
N PRO A 224 -1.61 5.62 -13.52
CA PRO A 224 -0.51 5.45 -14.45
C PRO A 224 -0.50 6.56 -15.51
N LYS A 225 0.69 6.91 -16.01
CA LYS A 225 0.87 7.96 -17.03
C LYS A 225 0.16 7.66 -18.35
N SER A 226 -0.03 6.38 -18.66
CA SER A 226 -0.75 5.92 -19.83
C SER A 226 -2.24 6.28 -19.81
N ALA A 227 -2.81 6.54 -18.62
CA ALA A 227 -4.18 6.99 -18.50
C ALA A 227 -4.25 8.52 -18.65
N LYS A 228 -5.18 8.99 -19.48
CA LYS A 228 -5.47 10.42 -19.59
C LYS A 228 -6.13 10.89 -18.30
N LEU A 229 -5.36 11.59 -17.46
CA LEU A 229 -5.87 12.05 -16.17
C LEU A 229 -6.74 13.30 -16.36
N PRO A 230 -8.03 13.28 -15.99
CA PRO A 230 -8.90 14.45 -16.17
C PRO A 230 -8.50 15.60 -15.23
N ASN A 231 -8.08 15.28 -14.00
CA ASN A 231 -7.53 16.24 -13.04
C ASN A 231 -6.04 15.93 -12.76
N PRO A 232 -5.10 16.71 -13.31
CA PRO A 232 -3.66 16.50 -13.16
C PRO A 232 -3.15 16.41 -11.72
N LYS A 233 -3.89 16.96 -10.75
CA LYS A 233 -3.50 16.95 -9.34
C LYS A 233 -3.70 15.58 -8.68
N LEU A 234 -4.71 14.82 -9.10
CA LEU A 234 -5.19 13.59 -8.43
C LEU A 234 -4.40 12.32 -8.80
N HIS A 235 -3.07 12.41 -8.78
CA HIS A 235 -2.18 11.39 -9.35
C HIS A 235 -1.83 10.25 -8.37
N SER A 236 -1.66 10.52 -7.08
CA SER A 236 -1.18 9.53 -6.10
C SER A 236 -1.46 9.97 -4.67
N GLN A 237 -1.76 9.01 -3.78
CA GLN A 237 -1.89 9.27 -2.35
C GLN A 237 -0.53 9.49 -1.67
N GLN A 238 -0.51 10.32 -0.63
CA GLN A 238 0.71 10.58 0.13
C GLN A 238 0.93 9.52 1.23
N PRO A 239 1.99 8.68 1.18
CA PRO A 239 2.35 7.88 2.34
C PRO A 239 2.96 8.78 3.42
N LEU A 240 2.41 8.78 4.62
CA LEU A 240 2.97 9.49 5.78
C LEU A 240 3.76 8.56 6.72
N TYR A 241 3.76 7.25 6.42
CA TYR A 241 4.31 6.21 7.27
C TYR A 241 3.71 6.26 8.69
N ASN A 242 4.52 6.12 9.73
CA ASN A 242 4.02 6.09 11.09
C ASN A 242 3.67 7.50 11.61
N ILE A 243 2.42 7.67 12.05
CA ILE A 243 1.92 8.87 12.73
C ILE A 243 1.48 8.52 14.15
N GLY A 244 1.66 9.46 15.08
CA GLY A 244 1.21 9.31 16.46
C GLY A 244 0.50 10.56 16.97
N LEU A 245 0.08 10.54 18.23
CA LEU A 245 -0.69 11.64 18.84
C LEU A 245 -0.02 13.01 18.74
N ASN A 246 1.30 13.06 18.78
CA ASN A 246 2.05 14.32 18.68
C ASN A 246 1.90 14.99 17.31
N GLU A 247 1.56 14.22 16.27
CA GLU A 247 1.31 14.77 14.94
C GLU A 247 -0.03 15.49 14.82
N LEU A 248 -0.96 15.29 15.76
CA LEU A 248 -2.27 15.96 15.71
C LEU A 248 -2.16 17.49 15.76
N SER A 249 -1.09 17.99 16.40
CA SER A 249 -0.77 19.42 16.47
C SER A 249 0.35 19.83 15.50
N SER A 250 0.80 18.92 14.64
CA SER A 250 1.91 19.20 13.72
C SER A 250 1.39 19.79 12.40
N ASN A 251 2.22 20.65 11.81
CA ASN A 251 1.98 21.23 10.48
C ASN A 251 1.83 20.15 9.39
N LEU A 252 2.30 18.92 9.63
CA LEU A 252 2.19 17.78 8.71
C LEU A 252 0.71 17.42 8.50
N LEU A 253 0.02 17.03 9.58
CA LEU A 253 -1.37 16.56 9.45
C LEU A 253 -2.31 17.71 9.07
N GLU A 254 -2.07 18.93 9.53
CA GLU A 254 -2.86 20.09 9.07
C GLU A 254 -2.80 20.29 7.56
N LYS A 255 -1.61 20.12 6.96
CA LYS A 255 -1.39 20.23 5.51
C LYS A 255 -2.07 19.09 4.75
N TYR A 256 -1.96 17.86 5.24
CA TYR A 256 -2.38 16.68 4.48
C TYR A 256 -3.83 16.24 4.75
N LYS A 257 -4.43 16.61 5.88
CA LYS A 257 -5.83 16.32 6.18
C LYS A 257 -6.80 16.92 5.16
N ASN A 258 -6.46 18.10 4.62
CA ASN A 258 -7.23 18.80 3.59
C ASN A 258 -6.61 18.66 2.18
N SER A 259 -5.67 17.74 2.00
CA SER A 259 -5.05 17.48 0.70
C SER A 259 -6.06 16.83 -0.25
N GLU A 260 -6.11 17.32 -1.49
CA GLU A 260 -6.92 16.70 -2.57
C GLU A 260 -6.52 15.24 -2.85
N ASN A 261 -5.27 14.87 -2.57
CA ASN A 261 -4.74 13.52 -2.84
C ASN A 261 -4.93 12.53 -1.69
N GLY A 262 -5.38 13.00 -0.52
CA GLY A 262 -5.42 12.20 0.70
C GLY A 262 -4.04 11.65 1.11
N TYR A 263 -4.04 10.80 2.13
CA TYR A 263 -2.84 10.16 2.64
C TYR A 263 -3.08 8.73 3.15
N ILE A 264 -1.99 7.96 3.28
CA ILE A 264 -1.98 6.64 3.91
C ILE A 264 -0.98 6.66 5.06
N ALA A 265 -1.41 6.34 6.28
CA ALA A 265 -0.55 6.33 7.46
C ALA A 265 -0.77 5.08 8.30
N VAL A 266 0.19 4.80 9.17
CA VAL A 266 0.15 3.72 10.16
C VAL A 266 0.20 4.33 11.55
N THR A 267 -0.48 3.73 12.52
CA THR A 267 -0.38 4.14 13.91
C THR A 267 -0.54 2.96 14.86
N SER A 268 0.09 3.05 16.03
CA SER A 268 -0.18 2.19 17.17
C SER A 268 -1.07 2.86 18.22
N ASP A 269 -1.50 4.10 18.00
CA ASP A 269 -2.32 4.86 18.94
C ASP A 269 -3.81 4.56 18.73
N GLU A 270 -4.35 3.60 19.49
CA GLU A 270 -5.77 3.18 19.40
C GLU A 270 -6.76 4.33 19.63
N ILE A 271 -6.39 5.34 20.42
CA ILE A 271 -7.21 6.54 20.65
C ILE A 271 -7.50 7.33 19.37
N LEU A 272 -6.68 7.16 18.32
CA LEU A 272 -6.93 7.81 17.03
C LEU A 272 -8.13 7.23 16.29
N LYS A 273 -8.66 6.06 16.67
CA LYS A 273 -9.85 5.45 16.05
C LYS A 273 -11.13 6.28 16.17
N ASP A 274 -11.18 7.17 17.16
CA ASP A 274 -12.33 8.08 17.36
C ASP A 274 -12.02 9.50 16.85
N HIS A 275 -10.83 9.70 16.27
CA HIS A 275 -10.36 11.00 15.81
C HIS A 275 -10.72 11.26 14.34
N PRO A 276 -11.12 12.49 13.95
CA PRO A 276 -11.57 12.83 12.61
C PRO A 276 -10.44 13.00 11.56
N ILE A 277 -9.27 12.40 11.76
CA ILE A 277 -8.11 12.58 10.86
C ILE A 277 -8.18 11.70 9.61
N TYR A 278 -8.96 10.63 9.66
CA TYR A 278 -9.04 9.64 8.60
C TYR A 278 -10.51 9.44 8.16
N ASP A 279 -10.67 8.92 6.95
CA ASP A 279 -11.96 8.55 6.36
C ASP A 279 -12.16 7.03 6.39
N VAL A 280 -11.07 6.26 6.24
CA VAL A 280 -11.05 4.80 6.25
C VAL A 280 -10.03 4.27 7.26
N GLY A 281 -10.47 3.40 8.16
CA GLY A 281 -9.63 2.72 9.15
C GLY A 281 -9.37 1.27 8.73
N VAL A 282 -8.15 0.79 8.95
CA VAL A 282 -7.77 -0.62 8.73
C VAL A 282 -7.12 -1.15 10.00
N GLU A 283 -7.82 -2.01 10.73
CA GLU A 283 -7.31 -2.65 11.94
C GLU A 283 -6.54 -3.92 11.59
N ILE A 284 -5.26 -3.97 12.00
CA ILE A 284 -4.38 -5.13 11.83
C ILE A 284 -4.18 -5.80 13.20
N GLY A 285 -4.93 -6.88 13.44
CA GLY A 285 -4.79 -7.77 14.59
C GLY A 285 -4.74 -9.23 14.14
N ASP A 286 -5.35 -10.14 14.91
CA ASP A 286 -5.48 -11.56 14.52
C ASP A 286 -6.25 -11.75 13.20
N THR A 287 -7.21 -10.85 12.97
CA THR A 287 -7.96 -10.70 11.72
C THR A 287 -7.86 -9.25 11.25
N VAL A 288 -7.96 -9.00 9.95
CA VAL A 288 -8.00 -7.64 9.43
C VAL A 288 -9.43 -7.15 9.23
N LYS A 289 -9.69 -5.92 9.68
CA LYS A 289 -10.99 -5.24 9.48
C LYS A 289 -10.78 -3.89 8.82
N ALA A 290 -11.48 -3.63 7.73
CA ALA A 290 -11.56 -2.31 7.11
C ALA A 290 -12.93 -1.70 7.39
N PHE A 291 -12.97 -0.40 7.67
CA PHE A 291 -14.21 0.31 7.96
C PHE A 291 -14.13 1.78 7.56
N ALA A 292 -15.27 2.35 7.16
CA ALA A 292 -15.39 3.79 7.00
C ALA A 292 -15.54 4.46 8.37
N ARG A 293 -15.43 5.78 8.40
CA ARG A 293 -15.50 6.58 9.63
C ARG A 293 -16.76 6.39 10.48
N ASP A 294 -17.90 6.11 9.84
CA ASP A 294 -19.16 5.77 10.50
C ASP A 294 -19.21 4.33 11.04
N LYS A 295 -18.05 3.64 11.00
CA LYS A 295 -17.84 2.24 11.39
C LYS A 295 -18.59 1.24 10.50
N THR A 296 -19.06 1.64 9.33
CA THR A 296 -19.55 0.70 8.32
C THR A 296 -18.40 -0.17 7.82
N ALA A 297 -18.61 -1.48 7.79
CA ALA A 297 -17.58 -2.42 7.35
C ALA A 297 -17.34 -2.27 5.84
N ILE A 298 -16.08 -2.18 5.45
CA ILE A 298 -15.63 -2.21 4.06
C ILE A 298 -15.17 -3.63 3.77
N LYS A 299 -15.79 -4.26 2.78
CA LYS A 299 -15.52 -5.66 2.41
C LYS A 299 -15.11 -5.79 0.95
N ALA A 300 -14.40 -6.85 0.63
CA ALA A 300 -14.11 -7.25 -0.74
C ALA A 300 -15.36 -7.87 -1.37
N THR A 301 -15.55 -7.63 -2.66
CA THR A 301 -16.60 -8.33 -3.40
C THR A 301 -16.19 -9.78 -3.66
N ILE A 302 -17.13 -10.62 -4.07
CA ILE A 302 -16.81 -12.01 -4.46
C ILE A 302 -15.86 -12.00 -5.66
N ARG A 303 -16.06 -11.06 -6.58
CA ARG A 303 -15.18 -10.88 -7.73
C ARG A 303 -13.76 -10.47 -7.30
N ASP A 304 -13.63 -9.55 -6.36
CA ASP A 304 -12.33 -9.17 -5.78
C ASP A 304 -11.64 -10.34 -5.09
N TYR A 305 -12.40 -11.17 -4.38
CA TYR A 305 -11.88 -12.38 -3.74
C TYR A 305 -11.28 -13.35 -4.77
N HIS A 306 -11.96 -13.59 -5.88
CA HIS A 306 -11.42 -14.42 -6.96
C HIS A 306 -10.15 -13.83 -7.58
N LYS A 307 -10.13 -12.52 -7.87
CA LYS A 307 -8.91 -11.85 -8.35
C LYS A 307 -7.76 -11.99 -7.35
N PHE A 308 -8.05 -11.83 -6.06
CA PHE A 308 -7.10 -12.03 -4.98
C PHE A 308 -6.57 -13.46 -4.97
N GLN A 309 -7.43 -14.48 -5.13
CA GLN A 309 -6.99 -15.88 -5.16
C GLN A 309 -5.97 -16.14 -6.27
N VAL A 310 -6.22 -15.61 -7.47
CA VAL A 310 -5.30 -15.77 -8.60
C VAL A 310 -3.98 -15.05 -8.31
N LEU A 311 -4.02 -13.78 -7.93
CA LEU A 311 -2.80 -13.00 -7.63
C LEU A 311 -1.99 -13.58 -6.47
N TYR A 312 -2.67 -14.05 -5.42
CA TYR A 312 -2.01 -14.59 -4.25
C TYR A 312 -1.43 -15.97 -4.53
N SER A 313 -2.04 -16.78 -5.40
CA SER A 313 -1.50 -18.09 -5.77
C SER A 313 -0.10 -18.01 -6.38
N ASP A 314 0.21 -16.92 -7.09
CA ASP A 314 1.56 -16.64 -7.62
C ASP A 314 2.60 -16.34 -6.54
N PHE A 315 2.16 -15.99 -5.31
CA PHE A 315 3.01 -15.70 -4.15
C PHE A 315 3.19 -16.87 -3.19
N ILE A 316 2.49 -18.01 -3.38
CA ILE A 316 2.55 -19.16 -2.48
C ILE A 316 3.84 -19.95 -2.73
N THR A 317 4.94 -19.38 -2.26
CA THR A 317 6.19 -20.10 -2.02
C THR A 317 6.47 -19.94 -0.54
N GLU A 318 6.46 -21.03 0.23
CA GLU A 318 6.51 -21.02 1.70
C GLU A 318 7.78 -20.35 2.27
N ASN A 319 8.78 -20.08 1.42
CA ASN A 319 9.90 -19.18 1.69
C ASN A 319 9.91 -18.04 0.66
N PHE A 320 9.76 -16.80 1.12
CA PHE A 320 9.89 -15.57 0.30
C PHE A 320 11.36 -15.29 -0.04
N ASP A 321 12.05 -16.26 -0.64
CA ASP A 321 13.34 -15.98 -1.24
C ASP A 321 13.07 -15.35 -2.61
N PHE A 322 13.31 -14.06 -2.79
CA PHE A 322 13.17 -13.43 -4.11
C PHE A 322 14.41 -13.65 -4.98
N THR A 323 14.19 -13.84 -6.28
CA THR A 323 15.26 -13.79 -7.30
C THR A 323 15.17 -12.53 -8.14
N ASN A 324 16.26 -12.20 -8.80
CA ASN A 324 16.29 -11.24 -9.89
C ASN A 324 16.74 -11.92 -11.20
N ASN A 325 16.22 -13.12 -11.48
CA ASN A 325 16.64 -13.91 -12.64
C ASN A 325 16.22 -13.25 -13.95
N SER A 326 15.18 -12.41 -13.93
CA SER A 326 14.78 -11.60 -15.07
C SER A 326 15.60 -10.32 -15.25
N ASN A 327 16.62 -10.09 -14.42
CA ASN A 327 17.49 -8.90 -14.45
C ASN A 327 16.69 -7.59 -14.42
N VAL A 328 15.67 -7.51 -13.57
CA VAL A 328 14.95 -6.26 -13.27
C VAL A 328 15.97 -5.23 -12.77
N SER A 329 16.08 -4.14 -13.51
CA SER A 329 16.96 -3.04 -13.17
C SER A 329 16.29 -2.10 -12.17
N THR A 330 17.10 -1.27 -11.51
CA THR A 330 16.60 -0.18 -10.68
C THR A 330 15.73 0.80 -11.48
N ASP A 331 16.04 1.00 -12.76
CA ASP A 331 15.27 1.88 -13.62
C ASP A 331 13.89 1.28 -13.96
N ASP A 332 13.77 -0.04 -14.11
CA ASP A 332 12.48 -0.71 -14.30
C ASP A 332 11.56 -0.54 -13.08
N LEU A 333 12.15 -0.65 -11.89
CA LEU A 333 11.45 -0.44 -10.61
C LEU A 333 11.10 1.01 -10.34
N ASN A 334 11.85 1.94 -10.94
CA ASN A 334 11.64 3.39 -10.92
C ASN A 334 10.84 3.89 -12.13
N SER A 335 10.33 2.99 -12.98
CA SER A 335 9.60 3.39 -14.18
C SER A 335 8.46 2.44 -14.53
N VAL A 336 7.81 1.78 -13.56
CA VAL A 336 6.79 0.70 -13.76
C VAL A 336 5.75 0.96 -14.87
N SER A 337 5.55 2.23 -15.25
CA SER A 337 5.00 2.69 -16.54
C SER A 337 5.60 2.12 -17.86
N SER A 338 6.82 1.59 -17.93
CA SER A 338 7.58 1.44 -19.19
C SER A 338 7.56 0.05 -19.83
N ARG A 339 7.02 -0.99 -19.17
CA ARG A 339 6.87 -2.30 -19.82
C ARG A 339 5.60 -2.42 -20.67
N THR A 340 4.68 -1.47 -20.54
CA THR A 340 3.46 -1.36 -21.36
C THR A 340 3.60 -0.41 -22.54
N GLU A 341 4.68 0.39 -22.59
CA GLU A 341 4.89 1.43 -23.60
C GLU A 341 6.19 1.18 -24.38
N THR A 342 6.12 0.47 -25.51
CA THR A 342 7.12 0.66 -26.57
C THR A 342 6.59 1.69 -27.56
N GLU A 343 7.06 2.92 -27.35
CA GLU A 343 7.37 3.98 -28.32
C GLU A 343 6.69 3.90 -29.71
N GLU A 344 5.77 4.84 -29.94
CA GLU A 344 5.36 5.29 -31.28
C GLU A 344 6.57 5.88 -32.03
N GLY A 345 7.35 5.02 -32.71
CA GLY A 345 8.54 5.55 -33.39
C GLY A 345 9.45 4.57 -34.10
N SER A 346 9.07 3.32 -34.37
CA SER A 346 9.87 2.46 -35.25
C SER A 346 9.08 1.21 -35.68
N VAL A 347 8.66 1.21 -36.93
CA VAL A 347 8.18 0.00 -37.62
C VAL A 347 9.37 -0.95 -37.74
N HIS A 348 9.27 -2.10 -37.05
CA HIS A 348 10.18 -3.26 -36.99
C HIS A 348 10.96 -3.45 -35.68
N SER A 349 10.30 -3.99 -34.67
CA SER A 349 10.66 -5.28 -34.02
C SER A 349 9.93 -5.41 -32.67
N PHE A 350 8.66 -5.79 -32.73
CA PHE A 350 7.95 -6.30 -31.55
C PHE A 350 8.68 -7.54 -31.04
N SER A 351 9.24 -7.51 -29.82
CA SER A 351 9.60 -8.74 -29.12
C SER A 351 8.30 -9.35 -28.59
N PRO A 352 7.81 -10.48 -29.14
CA PRO A 352 6.46 -11.00 -28.86
C PRO A 352 6.29 -11.59 -27.45
N ARG A 353 7.26 -11.45 -26.54
CA ARG A 353 7.34 -12.24 -25.30
C ARG A 353 6.87 -11.50 -24.04
N ALA A 354 7.00 -10.17 -23.96
CA ALA A 354 6.61 -9.40 -22.78
C ALA A 354 5.11 -9.02 -22.80
N THR A 355 4.61 -8.60 -23.97
CA THR A 355 3.17 -8.36 -24.21
C THR A 355 2.38 -9.67 -24.16
N ALA A 356 2.92 -10.78 -24.70
CA ALA A 356 2.28 -12.08 -24.56
C ALA A 356 2.32 -12.60 -23.13
N ALA A 357 3.30 -12.26 -22.28
CA ALA A 357 3.31 -12.68 -20.87
C ALA A 357 2.31 -11.88 -20.02
N ALA A 358 2.22 -10.56 -20.22
CA ALA A 358 1.22 -9.73 -19.55
C ALA A 358 -0.20 -10.01 -20.07
N ALA A 359 -0.36 -10.21 -21.38
CA ALA A 359 -1.63 -10.64 -21.98
C ALA A 359 -1.97 -12.10 -21.64
N ALA A 360 -0.98 -12.99 -21.45
CA ALA A 360 -1.22 -14.36 -20.97
C ALA A 360 -1.52 -14.38 -19.47
N ALA A 361 -0.96 -13.47 -18.67
CA ALA A 361 -1.40 -13.26 -17.29
C ALA A 361 -2.86 -12.77 -17.30
N ALA A 362 -3.16 -11.68 -18.02
CA ALA A 362 -4.53 -11.17 -18.24
C ALA A 362 -5.50 -12.23 -18.79
N ALA A 363 -5.07 -13.08 -19.72
CA ALA A 363 -5.88 -14.15 -20.28
C ALA A 363 -6.08 -15.31 -19.29
N LYS A 364 -5.05 -15.68 -18.50
CA LYS A 364 -5.18 -16.63 -17.37
C LYS A 364 -6.15 -16.11 -16.29
N PHE A 365 -6.21 -14.79 -16.08
CA PHE A 365 -7.18 -14.15 -15.17
C PHE A 365 -8.63 -14.30 -15.64
N CYS A 366 -8.90 -14.37 -16.95
CA CYS A 366 -10.25 -14.51 -17.49
C CYS A 366 -10.74 -15.96 -17.59
N THR A 367 -9.86 -16.97 -17.57
CA THR A 367 -10.23 -18.37 -17.85
C THR A 367 -10.16 -19.34 -16.66
N SER A 368 -9.58 -18.96 -15.51
CA SER A 368 -9.36 -19.91 -14.41
C SER A 368 -10.45 -19.87 -13.31
N ILE A 369 -11.10 -21.02 -13.11
CA ILE A 369 -11.91 -21.33 -11.92
C ILE A 369 -10.98 -21.40 -10.70
N SER A 370 -11.49 -20.89 -9.56
CA SER A 370 -10.88 -20.81 -8.22
C SER A 370 -9.72 -21.79 -7.95
N HIS A 371 -8.49 -21.29 -7.98
CA HIS A 371 -7.41 -21.96 -7.27
C HIS A 371 -7.74 -21.94 -5.77
N GLN A 372 -8.11 -23.10 -5.22
CA GLN A 372 -8.23 -23.25 -3.77
C GLN A 372 -6.84 -23.05 -3.16
N ILE A 373 -6.68 -21.97 -2.40
CA ILE A 373 -5.47 -21.72 -1.64
C ILE A 373 -5.44 -22.72 -0.49
N ASN A 374 -4.46 -23.62 -0.51
CA ASN A 374 -4.24 -24.53 0.61
C ASN A 374 -3.92 -23.72 1.87
N ASN A 375 -4.62 -24.01 2.98
CA ASN A 375 -4.49 -23.32 4.27
C ASN A 375 -4.85 -21.82 4.27
N GLU A 376 -5.87 -21.41 3.51
CA GLU A 376 -6.39 -20.03 3.62
C GLU A 376 -6.96 -19.71 5.03
N PRO A 377 -6.67 -18.53 5.60
CA PRO A 377 -7.33 -18.07 6.82
C PRO A 377 -8.85 -17.97 6.63
N LEU A 378 -9.63 -18.53 7.57
CA LEU A 378 -11.09 -18.53 7.50
C LEU A 378 -11.70 -17.12 7.41
N TRP A 379 -11.07 -16.15 8.06
CA TRP A 379 -11.52 -14.76 8.06
C TRP A 379 -11.49 -14.10 6.68
N TRP A 380 -10.63 -14.57 5.75
CA TRP A 380 -10.59 -14.04 4.38
C TRP A 380 -11.93 -14.18 3.68
N ARG A 381 -12.61 -15.31 3.82
CA ARG A 381 -13.88 -15.55 3.16
C ARG A 381 -15.08 -15.16 4.03
N GLN A 382 -15.00 -15.39 5.35
CA GLN A 382 -16.15 -15.21 6.24
C GLN A 382 -16.36 -13.74 6.64
N ASP A 383 -15.27 -13.03 6.94
CA ASP A 383 -15.35 -11.70 7.55
C ASP A 383 -15.04 -10.60 6.52
N SER A 384 -14.06 -10.83 5.64
CA SER A 384 -13.57 -9.83 4.70
C SER A 384 -14.32 -9.73 3.37
N VAL A 385 -15.14 -10.73 3.02
CA VAL A 385 -15.85 -10.77 1.74
C VAL A 385 -17.35 -10.55 1.96
N GLU A 386 -17.99 -9.84 1.04
CA GLU A 386 -19.45 -9.66 1.05
C GLU A 386 -20.18 -11.00 0.86
N PRO A 387 -21.33 -11.19 1.52
CA PRO A 387 -22.18 -12.33 1.20
C PRO A 387 -22.75 -12.18 -0.23
N VAL A 388 -23.00 -13.32 -0.89
CA VAL A 388 -23.68 -13.35 -2.18
C VAL A 388 -24.99 -12.57 -2.08
N SER A 389 -25.19 -11.61 -2.97
CA SER A 389 -26.41 -10.82 -2.96
C SER A 389 -27.62 -11.67 -3.35
N TRP A 390 -28.82 -11.28 -2.92
CA TRP A 390 -30.05 -11.94 -3.35
C TRP A 390 -30.26 -11.83 -4.85
N THR A 391 -29.93 -10.68 -5.43
CA THR A 391 -30.00 -10.43 -6.88
C THR A 391 -29.10 -11.38 -7.66
N GLU A 392 -27.87 -11.56 -7.21
CA GLU A 392 -26.93 -12.51 -7.79
C GLU A 392 -27.43 -13.94 -7.62
N SER A 393 -27.89 -14.33 -6.43
CA SER A 393 -28.42 -15.67 -6.16
C SER A 393 -29.60 -16.02 -7.09
N ILE A 394 -30.52 -15.06 -7.29
CA ILE A 394 -31.65 -15.21 -8.20
C ILE A 394 -31.16 -15.35 -9.64
N TRP A 395 -30.24 -14.48 -10.08
CA TRP A 395 -29.66 -14.56 -11.42
C TRP A 395 -28.89 -15.85 -11.67
N SER A 396 -28.07 -16.31 -10.73
CA SER A 396 -27.36 -17.59 -10.83
C SER A 396 -28.34 -18.76 -10.90
N ALA A 397 -29.42 -18.75 -10.11
CA ALA A 397 -30.46 -19.77 -10.18
C ALA A 397 -31.17 -19.73 -11.54
N PHE A 398 -31.61 -18.56 -12.02
CA PHE A 398 -32.23 -18.40 -13.33
C PHE A 398 -31.30 -18.82 -14.46
N SER A 399 -30.04 -18.42 -14.43
CA SER A 399 -29.03 -18.83 -15.40
C SER A 399 -28.83 -20.34 -15.40
N TRP A 400 -28.75 -20.97 -14.22
CA TRP A 400 -28.67 -22.43 -14.09
C TRP A 400 -29.91 -23.13 -14.64
N PHE A 401 -31.10 -22.60 -14.39
CA PHE A 401 -32.34 -23.13 -14.96
C PHE A 401 -32.41 -22.93 -16.48
N ALA A 402 -32.03 -21.74 -16.97
CA ALA A 402 -32.04 -21.38 -18.39
C ALA A 402 -30.99 -22.18 -19.18
N SER A 403 -29.85 -22.50 -18.56
CA SER A 403 -28.82 -23.38 -19.10
C SER A 403 -29.12 -24.87 -18.86
N ALA A 404 -30.31 -25.22 -18.35
CA ALA A 404 -30.74 -26.59 -18.08
C ALA A 404 -29.75 -27.40 -17.22
N GLY A 405 -29.12 -26.74 -16.26
CA GLY A 405 -28.15 -27.35 -15.36
C GLY A 405 -26.75 -27.50 -15.94
N GLN A 406 -26.49 -27.07 -17.18
CA GLN A 406 -25.12 -26.79 -17.61
C GLN A 406 -24.66 -25.55 -16.85
N GLN A 407 -23.90 -25.75 -15.78
CA GLN A 407 -22.95 -24.72 -15.39
C GLN A 407 -22.16 -24.37 -16.67
N LEU A 408 -22.04 -23.07 -17.00
CA LEU A 408 -21.04 -22.58 -17.93
C LEU A 408 -19.65 -22.75 -17.27
N ASN A 409 -19.31 -23.98 -16.87
CA ASN A 409 -17.96 -24.38 -16.56
C ASN A 409 -17.31 -24.53 -17.93
N ILE A 410 -16.52 -23.54 -18.30
CA ILE A 410 -15.47 -23.75 -19.28
C ILE A 410 -14.55 -24.79 -18.63
N GLU A 411 -14.75 -26.06 -18.96
CA GLU A 411 -13.80 -27.13 -18.66
C GLU A 411 -12.52 -26.83 -19.45
N GLU A 412 -11.56 -26.17 -18.82
CA GLU A 412 -10.19 -26.13 -19.29
C GLU A 412 -9.36 -27.06 -18.38
N ASP A 413 -8.80 -28.09 -19.01
CA ASP A 413 -7.84 -29.02 -18.41
C ASP A 413 -6.78 -28.25 -17.60
N SER A 414 -6.75 -28.46 -16.29
CA SER A 414 -5.69 -27.92 -15.44
C SER A 414 -4.40 -28.71 -15.72
N PRO A 415 -3.34 -28.12 -16.31
CA PRO A 415 -2.05 -28.77 -16.29
C PRO A 415 -1.54 -28.80 -14.85
N ASP A 416 -1.08 -29.97 -14.39
CA ASP A 416 -0.38 -30.16 -13.12
C ASP A 416 0.71 -29.07 -12.95
N LEU A 417 0.44 -28.05 -12.14
CA LEU A 417 1.40 -26.98 -11.91
C LEU A 417 2.40 -27.41 -10.83
N GLN A 418 3.66 -27.52 -11.26
CA GLN A 418 4.80 -27.82 -10.41
C GLN A 418 4.94 -26.78 -9.30
N LEU A 419 4.70 -27.23 -8.05
CA LEU A 419 5.19 -26.59 -6.83
C LEU A 419 6.72 -26.50 -6.90
N ASN A 420 7.25 -25.33 -7.27
CA ASN A 420 8.57 -24.78 -6.90
C ASN A 420 8.94 -23.63 -7.85
N LYS A 421 8.13 -22.57 -7.90
CA LYS A 421 8.55 -21.30 -8.52
C LYS A 421 8.99 -20.36 -7.41
N GLN A 422 10.27 -19.98 -7.43
CA GLN A 422 10.77 -18.90 -6.59
C GLN A 422 10.21 -17.57 -7.14
N THR A 423 9.68 -16.70 -6.30
CA THR A 423 9.09 -15.42 -6.74
C THR A 423 10.19 -14.52 -7.29
N ASP A 424 10.04 -14.06 -8.53
CA ASP A 424 11.00 -13.16 -9.18
C ASP A 424 10.54 -11.70 -8.99
N LEU A 425 11.47 -10.74 -8.96
CA LEU A 425 11.11 -9.31 -8.85
C LEU A 425 10.11 -8.86 -9.92
N LEU A 426 10.19 -9.49 -11.10
CA LEU A 426 9.25 -9.26 -12.19
C LEU A 426 7.80 -9.65 -11.83
N ASP A 427 7.60 -10.71 -11.06
CA ASP A 427 6.25 -11.12 -10.64
C ASP A 427 5.62 -10.03 -9.77
N LEU A 428 6.40 -9.38 -8.89
CA LEU A 428 5.93 -8.25 -8.07
C LEU A 428 5.53 -7.04 -8.95
N LEU A 429 6.34 -6.74 -9.97
CA LEU A 429 6.04 -5.67 -10.92
C LEU A 429 4.79 -5.95 -11.74
N ASN A 430 4.55 -7.21 -12.12
CA ASN A 430 3.33 -7.60 -12.83
C ASN A 430 2.09 -7.38 -11.97
N VAL A 431 2.16 -7.67 -10.66
CA VAL A 431 1.05 -7.38 -9.74
C VAL A 431 0.79 -5.89 -9.65
N VAL A 432 1.82 -5.04 -9.49
CA VAL A 432 1.62 -3.59 -9.53
C VAL A 432 1.00 -3.14 -10.86
N GLY A 433 1.51 -3.66 -11.98
CA GLY A 433 1.01 -3.38 -13.32
C GLY A 433 -0.46 -3.76 -13.51
N TYR A 434 -0.93 -4.84 -12.86
CA TYR A 434 -2.34 -5.24 -12.90
C TYR A 434 -3.26 -4.17 -12.29
N PHE A 435 -2.92 -3.62 -11.11
CA PHE A 435 -3.70 -2.54 -10.49
C PHE A 435 -3.69 -1.26 -11.35
N HIS A 436 -2.55 -0.95 -11.98
CA HIS A 436 -2.46 0.19 -12.89
C HIS A 436 -3.33 -0.01 -14.14
N GLN A 437 -3.31 -1.21 -14.73
CA GLN A 437 -4.19 -1.54 -15.86
C GLN A 437 -5.67 -1.42 -15.48
N LEU A 438 -6.05 -1.86 -14.28
CA LEU A 438 -7.42 -1.73 -13.79
C LEU A 438 -7.81 -0.24 -13.64
N THR A 439 -6.94 0.60 -13.06
CA THR A 439 -7.15 2.05 -12.99
C THR A 439 -7.31 2.67 -14.39
N SER A 440 -6.42 2.34 -15.33
CA SER A 440 -6.49 2.84 -16.72
C SER A 440 -7.78 2.40 -17.40
N LYS A 441 -8.19 1.15 -17.19
CA LYS A 441 -9.43 0.60 -17.75
C LYS A 441 -10.63 1.41 -17.29
N TRP A 442 -10.74 1.69 -15.99
CA TRP A 442 -11.84 2.49 -15.44
C TRP A 442 -11.88 3.90 -16.02
N LEU A 443 -10.75 4.60 -16.05
CA LEU A 443 -10.67 5.94 -16.60
C LEU A 443 -11.05 5.98 -18.10
N ASN A 444 -10.49 5.07 -18.90
CA ASN A 444 -10.77 5.02 -20.34
C ASN A 444 -12.24 4.70 -20.63
N TYR A 445 -12.84 3.73 -19.91
CA TYR A 445 -14.25 3.39 -20.06
C TYR A 445 -15.16 4.57 -19.69
N ILE A 446 -14.85 5.28 -18.60
CA ILE A 446 -15.63 6.45 -18.18
C ILE A 446 -15.49 7.57 -19.21
N ASP A 447 -14.28 7.82 -19.72
CA ASP A 447 -14.08 8.80 -20.79
C ASP A 447 -14.92 8.46 -22.03
N GLU A 448 -14.90 7.21 -22.49
CA GLU A 448 -15.71 6.75 -23.63
C GLU A 448 -17.21 6.96 -23.37
N ALA A 449 -17.72 6.52 -22.21
CA ALA A 449 -19.12 6.68 -21.85
C ALA A 449 -19.55 8.16 -21.77
N ILE A 450 -18.68 9.05 -21.31
CA ILE A 450 -18.95 10.49 -21.29
C ILE A 450 -19.01 11.06 -22.72
N GLU A 451 -18.10 10.67 -23.61
CA GLU A 451 -18.13 11.12 -25.01
C GLU A 451 -19.40 10.64 -25.73
N GLU A 452 -19.85 9.41 -25.48
CA GLU A 452 -21.12 8.89 -26.02
C GLU A 452 -22.33 9.72 -25.56
N GLU A 453 -22.40 10.08 -24.28
CA GLU A 453 -23.47 10.94 -23.75
C GLU A 453 -23.43 12.36 -24.34
N TYR A 454 -22.23 12.91 -24.59
CA TYR A 454 -22.11 14.17 -25.29
C TYR A 454 -22.65 14.07 -26.72
N HIS A 455 -22.26 13.05 -27.49
CA HIS A 455 -22.75 12.84 -28.85
C HIS A 455 -24.28 12.74 -28.90
N ASN A 456 -24.89 11.96 -27.99
CA ASN A 456 -26.33 11.81 -27.90
C ASN A 456 -27.06 13.13 -27.59
N LYS A 457 -26.49 13.98 -26.72
CA LYS A 457 -27.06 15.30 -26.41
C LYS A 457 -26.92 16.27 -27.58
N PHE A 458 -25.75 16.36 -28.21
CA PHE A 458 -25.49 17.35 -29.26
C PHE A 458 -26.19 17.07 -30.58
N ASP A 459 -26.44 15.80 -30.94
CA ASP A 459 -27.24 15.45 -32.12
C ASP A 459 -28.72 15.83 -31.96
N SER A 460 -29.17 16.13 -30.73
CA SER A 460 -30.56 16.46 -30.41
C SER A 460 -30.87 17.96 -30.25
N SER A 461 -29.86 18.84 -30.24
CA SER A 461 -30.05 20.27 -29.98
C SER A 461 -29.33 21.15 -31.02
N GLU A 462 -30.09 21.91 -31.83
CA GLU A 462 -29.56 22.86 -32.83
C GLU A 462 -28.86 24.10 -32.24
N ASP A 463 -28.91 24.31 -30.92
CA ASP A 463 -28.28 25.45 -30.25
C ASP A 463 -26.97 25.03 -29.56
N GLY A 464 -25.86 25.53 -30.08
CA GLY A 464 -24.50 25.14 -29.72
C GLY A 464 -24.01 25.58 -28.33
N GLN A 465 -23.03 24.80 -27.86
CA GLN A 465 -21.88 25.20 -27.02
C GLN A 465 -22.18 26.07 -25.79
N LEU A 466 -22.86 25.49 -24.81
CA LEU A 466 -22.60 25.79 -23.40
C LEU A 466 -22.10 24.52 -22.72
N LEU A 467 -21.13 24.67 -21.82
CA LEU A 467 -20.50 23.63 -20.99
C LEU A 467 -21.55 22.95 -20.10
N ASN A 468 -22.41 22.13 -20.71
CA ASN A 468 -23.40 21.36 -19.97
C ASN A 468 -22.71 20.08 -19.51
N LYS A 469 -22.62 19.92 -18.20
CA LYS A 469 -22.23 18.65 -17.60
C LYS A 469 -23.22 17.55 -18.04
N VAL A 470 -22.74 16.32 -18.15
CA VAL A 470 -23.58 15.17 -18.49
C VAL A 470 -24.12 14.48 -17.25
N GLU A 471 -25.29 13.90 -17.38
CA GLU A 471 -25.79 12.90 -16.43
C GLU A 471 -25.31 11.56 -16.96
N LEU A 472 -24.37 10.93 -16.26
CA LEU A 472 -23.74 9.70 -16.74
C LEU A 472 -24.55 8.49 -16.25
N ARG A 473 -24.96 7.63 -17.17
CA ARG A 473 -25.70 6.40 -16.87
C ARG A 473 -24.84 5.19 -17.20
N LEU A 474 -24.58 4.37 -16.20
CA LEU A 474 -23.76 3.16 -16.33
C LEU A 474 -24.62 1.93 -16.02
N SER A 475 -24.66 1.01 -16.98
CA SER A 475 -25.38 -0.24 -16.91
C SER A 475 -24.62 -1.29 -16.10
N TYR A 476 -25.28 -2.43 -15.82
CA TYR A 476 -24.61 -3.58 -15.22
C TYR A 476 -23.52 -4.17 -16.12
N GLN A 477 -23.68 -4.08 -17.45
CA GLN A 477 -22.66 -4.57 -18.37
C GLN A 477 -21.39 -3.71 -18.29
N ASP A 478 -21.55 -2.39 -18.17
CA ASP A 478 -20.42 -1.47 -18.02
C ASP A 478 -19.62 -1.78 -16.76
N MET A 479 -20.31 -2.08 -15.64
CA MET A 479 -19.64 -2.55 -14.42
C MET A 479 -18.88 -3.86 -14.64
N ILE A 480 -19.47 -4.84 -15.34
CA ILE A 480 -18.82 -6.11 -15.63
C ILE A 480 -17.55 -5.90 -16.47
N ASP A 481 -17.66 -5.06 -17.49
CA ASP A 481 -16.58 -4.72 -18.43
C ASP A 481 -15.46 -3.96 -17.73
N MET A 482 -15.80 -3.08 -16.79
CA MET A 482 -14.85 -2.46 -15.85
C MET A 482 -14.31 -3.42 -14.79
N GLU A 483 -14.65 -4.70 -14.82
CA GLU A 483 -14.24 -5.69 -13.80
C GLU A 483 -14.75 -5.41 -12.38
N LEU A 484 -15.81 -4.64 -12.22
CA LEU A 484 -16.50 -4.42 -10.96
C LEU A 484 -17.62 -5.46 -10.77
N ASP A 485 -18.10 -5.59 -9.54
CA ASP A 485 -19.25 -6.44 -9.21
C ASP A 485 -20.56 -5.66 -9.40
N PRO A 486 -21.37 -5.98 -10.44
CA PRO A 486 -22.64 -5.30 -10.70
C PRO A 486 -23.66 -5.45 -9.56
N TYR A 487 -23.53 -6.47 -8.72
CA TYR A 487 -24.47 -6.74 -7.63
C TYR A 487 -24.01 -6.17 -6.28
N SER A 488 -22.79 -5.65 -6.21
CA SER A 488 -22.26 -5.03 -4.99
C SER A 488 -22.67 -3.56 -4.91
N GLN A 489 -23.31 -3.20 -3.79
CA GLN A 489 -23.59 -1.80 -3.47
C GLN A 489 -22.30 -1.01 -3.24
N GLN A 490 -21.25 -1.65 -2.70
CA GLN A 490 -19.95 -1.00 -2.49
C GLN A 490 -19.30 -0.63 -3.82
N ASP A 491 -19.36 -1.50 -4.84
CA ASP A 491 -18.79 -1.19 -6.17
C ASP A 491 -19.60 -0.14 -6.92
N ALA A 492 -20.93 -0.18 -6.83
CA ALA A 492 -21.77 0.85 -7.41
C ALA A 492 -21.51 2.23 -6.76
N GLN A 493 -21.34 2.27 -5.44
CA GLN A 493 -21.01 3.49 -4.71
C GLN A 493 -19.59 3.99 -5.02
N PHE A 494 -18.61 3.07 -5.07
CA PHE A 494 -17.25 3.36 -5.48
C PHE A 494 -17.23 4.03 -6.85
N LEU A 495 -17.92 3.47 -7.84
CA LEU A 495 -17.94 3.98 -9.21
C LEU A 495 -18.55 5.39 -9.27
N LYS A 496 -19.63 5.65 -8.52
CA LYS A 496 -20.23 7.00 -8.40
C LYS A 496 -19.23 8.00 -7.82
N GLU A 497 -18.59 7.67 -6.69
CA GLU A 497 -17.62 8.56 -6.06
C GLU A 497 -16.38 8.77 -6.95
N PHE A 498 -15.94 7.72 -7.65
CA PHE A 498 -14.79 7.77 -8.55
C PHE A 498 -15.06 8.72 -9.72
N VAL A 499 -16.20 8.57 -10.42
CA VAL A 499 -16.58 9.47 -11.51
C VAL A 499 -16.72 10.91 -11.00
N MET A 500 -17.39 11.12 -9.86
CA MET A 500 -17.56 12.47 -9.30
C MET A 500 -16.24 13.10 -8.87
N LEU A 501 -15.27 12.32 -8.40
CA LEU A 501 -13.96 12.82 -7.99
C LEU A 501 -13.10 13.26 -9.18
N TYR A 502 -13.00 12.41 -10.22
CA TYR A 502 -12.12 12.66 -11.36
C TYR A 502 -12.78 13.52 -12.44
N TYR A 503 -14.09 13.43 -12.63
CA TYR A 503 -14.81 14.04 -13.75
C TYR A 503 -15.84 15.11 -13.32
N GLN A 504 -15.71 15.68 -12.11
CA GLN A 504 -16.63 16.72 -11.61
C GLN A 504 -16.87 17.89 -12.57
N ASP A 505 -15.90 18.23 -13.42
CA ASP A 505 -16.01 19.34 -14.37
C ASP A 505 -16.85 18.98 -15.60
N ARG A 506 -17.01 17.68 -15.89
CA ARG A 506 -17.72 17.13 -17.05
C ARG A 506 -19.03 16.44 -16.69
N VAL A 507 -19.17 15.92 -15.46
CA VAL A 507 -20.30 15.10 -15.01
C VAL A 507 -21.03 15.78 -13.86
N GLU A 508 -22.37 15.84 -13.95
CA GLU A 508 -23.24 16.43 -12.93
C GLU A 508 -23.72 15.39 -11.92
N SER A 509 -24.13 14.23 -12.41
CA SER A 509 -24.62 13.13 -11.59
C SER A 509 -24.37 11.79 -12.28
N VAL A 510 -24.36 10.71 -11.49
CA VAL A 510 -24.02 9.36 -11.95
C VAL A 510 -25.06 8.37 -11.44
N GLU A 511 -25.71 7.70 -12.38
CA GLU A 511 -26.61 6.57 -12.10
C GLU A 511 -25.95 5.26 -12.50
N VAL A 512 -25.99 4.26 -11.62
CA VAL A 512 -25.36 2.96 -11.82
C VAL A 512 -26.41 1.87 -11.60
N GLY A 513 -26.48 0.90 -12.53
CA GLY A 513 -27.36 -0.28 -12.41
C GLY A 513 -28.80 -0.05 -12.88
N TYR A 514 -29.03 0.91 -13.77
CA TYR A 514 -30.34 1.09 -14.39
C TYR A 514 -30.62 -0.08 -15.34
N ASN A 515 -31.69 -0.88 -15.09
CA ASN A 515 -32.43 -1.67 -16.10
C ASN A 515 -33.55 -2.59 -15.56
N LEU A 516 -33.76 -2.74 -14.25
CA LEU A 516 -34.86 -3.60 -13.76
C LEU A 516 -36.20 -2.87 -13.52
N SER A 517 -36.22 -1.53 -13.51
CA SER A 517 -37.45 -0.75 -13.34
C SER A 517 -38.42 -0.82 -14.53
N ASN A 518 -38.01 -1.39 -15.67
CA ASN A 518 -38.86 -1.53 -16.87
C ASN A 518 -39.27 -2.98 -17.18
N ILE A 519 -38.97 -3.97 -16.32
CA ILE A 519 -39.26 -5.40 -16.58
C ILE A 519 -40.52 -5.90 -15.84
N CYS A 520 -41.15 -5.08 -14.99
CA CYS A 520 -42.43 -5.41 -14.38
C CYS A 520 -43.42 -4.23 -14.48
N CYS A 521 -44.07 -4.11 -15.64
CA CYS A 521 -45.37 -3.47 -15.79
C CYS A 521 -46.48 -4.51 -15.71
#